data_AF-Q9EWK7-F1
#
_entry.id   AF-Q9EWK7-F1
#
_cell.length_a   1.000
_cell.length_b   1.000
_cell.length_c   1.000
_cell.angle_alpha   90.00
_cell.angle_beta   90.00
_cell.angle_gamma   90.00
#
_symmetry.space_group_name_H-M   'P 1'
#
loop_
_entity.id
_entity.type
_entity.pdbx_description
1 polymer ?
#
loop_
_entity_poly.entity_id
_entity_poly.type
_entity_poly.pdbx_seq_one_letter_code
_entity_poly.pdbx_strand_id
1 'polypeptide(L)'
;MDGEPEVVFCMHEFGPLNLVPNPSRQWAERGGKLEDPAREPRRRRRATYNRYGGVRHLFAALDLARDKLYGYIKPIKKRTQFLEFCRYLRTLYPAQVRIAVVCDNFSPHLTTRKCRRVGDRATASNVEIAYTPTNSARLNRIEAQFAAPRYFTLDGTDHTTHKEQGSMIRRYVIWRNRHADDQHLQEVVDRANVA
;
A
#
# COMPACT_ATOMS: atom_id res chain seq x y z
N MET A 1 10.14 30.89 -8.67
CA MET A 1 9.71 29.56 -8.18
C MET A 1 9.42 28.64 -9.36
N ASP A 2 10.23 28.71 -10.42
CA ASP A 2 10.02 27.88 -11.61
C ASP A 2 10.75 26.56 -11.43
N GLY A 3 10.00 25.46 -11.38
CA GLY A 3 10.56 24.11 -11.40
C GLY A 3 10.24 23.21 -10.21
N GLU A 4 9.45 23.66 -9.23
CA GLU A 4 8.94 22.74 -8.21
C GLU A 4 7.80 21.87 -8.78
N PRO A 5 7.68 20.60 -8.36
CA PRO A 5 6.58 19.75 -8.77
C PRO A 5 5.26 20.24 -8.15
N GLU A 6 4.23 20.37 -8.96
CA GLU A 6 2.87 20.71 -8.50
C GLU A 6 2.23 19.57 -7.71
N VAL A 7 2.61 18.34 -8.03
CA VAL A 7 2.09 17.12 -7.40
C VAL A 7 3.24 16.25 -6.94
N VAL A 8 3.16 15.78 -5.70
CA VAL A 8 4.13 14.86 -5.13
C VAL A 8 3.44 13.55 -4.77
N PHE A 9 3.97 12.45 -5.29
CA PHE A 9 3.63 11.10 -4.88
C PHE A 9 4.73 10.52 -4.00
N CYS A 10 4.36 9.99 -2.83
CA CYS A 10 5.23 9.12 -2.05
C CYS A 10 4.95 7.67 -2.43
N MET A 11 5.94 6.93 -2.92
CA MET A 11 5.78 5.60 -3.50
C MET A 11 6.64 4.59 -2.76
N HIS A 12 6.06 3.43 -2.45
CA HIS A 12 6.81 2.26 -1.99
C HIS A 12 6.02 0.95 -2.22
N GLU A 13 6.70 -0.18 -2.04
CA GLU A 13 6.14 -1.52 -2.11
C GLU A 13 5.79 -2.06 -0.72
N PHE A 14 4.57 -2.57 -0.60
CA PHE A 14 4.09 -3.29 0.57
C PHE A 14 4.07 -4.80 0.32
N GLY A 15 4.60 -5.56 1.29
CA GLY A 15 4.67 -7.01 1.24
C GLY A 15 5.80 -7.54 2.13
N PRO A 16 6.12 -8.84 2.05
CA PRO A 16 5.57 -9.84 1.14
C PRO A 16 4.09 -10.16 1.40
N LEU A 17 3.29 -10.29 0.35
CA LEU A 17 1.91 -10.74 0.42
C LEU A 17 1.87 -12.25 0.17
N ASN A 18 1.99 -13.01 1.25
CA ASN A 18 1.97 -14.48 1.23
C ASN A 18 0.58 -15.00 1.62
N LEU A 19 0.24 -16.19 1.11
CA LEU A 19 -0.97 -16.93 1.50
C LEU A 19 -0.68 -17.79 2.74
N VAL A 20 -0.51 -17.12 3.87
CA VAL A 20 -0.25 -17.77 5.16
C VAL A 20 -1.29 -17.31 6.18
N PRO A 21 -1.66 -18.16 7.16
CA PRO A 21 -2.45 -17.72 8.30
C PRO A 21 -1.70 -16.62 9.06
N ASN A 22 -2.29 -15.43 9.16
CA ASN A 22 -1.71 -14.34 9.95
C ASN A 22 -2.30 -14.36 11.36
N PRO A 23 -1.46 -14.40 12.42
CA PRO A 23 -1.94 -14.26 13.79
C PRO A 23 -2.55 -12.87 14.02
N SER A 24 -3.47 -12.75 14.97
CA SER A 24 -3.98 -11.47 15.46
C SER A 24 -4.67 -11.66 16.80
N ARG A 25 -4.95 -10.55 17.47
CA ARG A 25 -5.83 -10.48 18.63
C ARG A 25 -7.09 -9.76 18.20
N GLN A 26 -8.25 -10.31 18.55
CA GLN A 26 -9.55 -9.68 18.29
C GLN A 26 -10.44 -9.94 19.49
N TRP A 27 -11.24 -8.93 19.84
CA TRP A 27 -12.34 -9.13 20.78
C TRP A 27 -13.37 -10.04 20.11
N ALA A 28 -13.77 -11.07 20.83
CA ALA A 28 -14.83 -11.97 20.43
C ALA A 28 -15.64 -12.30 21.68
N GLU A 29 -16.96 -12.33 21.54
CA GLU A 29 -17.83 -12.88 22.58
C GLU A 29 -17.41 -14.33 22.86
N ARG A 30 -17.47 -14.73 24.13
CA ARG A 30 -17.26 -16.15 24.49
C ARG A 30 -18.34 -16.95 23.79
N GLY A 31 -17.93 -17.87 22.93
CA GLY A 31 -18.83 -18.62 22.07
C GLY A 31 -18.20 -19.94 21.64
N GLY A 32 -19.01 -20.99 21.74
CA GLY A 32 -18.66 -22.36 21.38
C GLY A 32 -19.83 -23.27 21.74
N LYS A 33 -19.85 -24.48 21.16
CA LYS A 33 -20.90 -25.50 21.36
C LYS A 33 -21.24 -25.82 22.83
N LEU A 34 -20.41 -25.40 23.77
CA LEU A 34 -20.57 -25.60 25.21
C LEU A 34 -21.40 -24.52 25.92
N GLU A 35 -21.52 -23.31 25.36
CA GLU A 35 -22.27 -22.19 26.00
C GLU A 35 -23.48 -21.73 25.17
N ASP A 36 -23.41 -21.77 23.83
CA ASP A 36 -24.53 -21.45 22.94
C ASP A 36 -24.59 -22.47 21.77
N PRO A 37 -25.52 -23.45 21.81
CA PRO A 37 -25.65 -24.49 20.78
C PRO A 37 -26.07 -23.97 19.41
N ALA A 38 -26.73 -22.80 19.34
CA ALA A 38 -27.19 -22.21 18.08
C ALA A 38 -26.07 -21.48 17.33
N ARG A 39 -24.91 -21.26 17.97
CA ARG A 39 -23.83 -20.45 17.42
C ARG A 39 -22.75 -21.30 16.76
N GLU A 40 -22.41 -20.94 15.52
CA GLU A 40 -21.33 -21.61 14.80
C GLU A 40 -19.98 -21.40 15.50
N PRO A 41 -19.14 -22.44 15.63
CA PRO A 41 -17.79 -22.30 16.14
C PRO A 41 -16.97 -21.33 15.29
N ARG A 42 -16.11 -20.55 15.93
CA ARG A 42 -15.17 -19.68 15.23
C ARG A 42 -14.41 -20.47 14.16
N ARG A 43 -14.31 -19.92 12.94
CA ARG A 43 -13.48 -20.46 11.86
C ARG A 43 -12.06 -20.68 12.39
N ARG A 44 -11.68 -21.96 12.51
CA ARG A 44 -10.33 -22.35 12.92
C ARG A 44 -9.37 -22.00 11.79
N ARG A 45 -8.22 -21.42 12.14
CA ARG A 45 -7.14 -21.21 11.17
C ARG A 45 -6.44 -22.53 10.92
N ARG A 46 -5.92 -22.72 9.71
CA ARG A 46 -5.15 -23.90 9.37
C ARG A 46 -3.91 -23.98 10.26
N ALA A 47 -3.72 -25.12 10.94
CA ALA A 47 -2.51 -25.40 11.71
C ALA A 47 -1.31 -25.67 10.79
N THR A 48 -1.55 -26.41 9.70
CA THR A 48 -0.56 -26.76 8.68
C THR A 48 -0.90 -26.06 7.38
N TYR A 49 0.09 -25.43 6.75
CA TYR A 49 -0.06 -24.75 5.46
C TYR A 49 1.20 -24.89 4.60
N ASN A 50 1.03 -24.83 3.29
CA ASN A 50 2.11 -24.87 2.31
C ASN A 50 2.27 -23.51 1.62
N ARG A 51 3.50 -23.14 1.24
CA ARG A 51 3.82 -21.83 0.62
C ARG A 51 3.91 -21.88 -0.91
N TYR A 52 3.14 -22.76 -1.55
CA TYR A 52 3.18 -22.95 -3.01
C TYR A 52 2.52 -21.81 -3.80
N GLY A 53 1.66 -21.02 -3.16
CA GLY A 53 0.95 -19.91 -3.81
C GLY A 53 1.83 -18.75 -4.27
N GLY A 54 3.12 -18.76 -3.94
CA GLY A 54 4.05 -17.68 -4.22
C GLY A 54 3.73 -16.39 -3.45
N VAL A 55 4.53 -15.36 -3.75
CA VAL A 55 4.47 -14.05 -3.09
C VAL A 55 3.91 -13.02 -4.05
N ARG A 56 3.13 -12.06 -3.55
CA ARG A 56 2.79 -10.84 -4.28
C ARG A 56 3.35 -9.60 -3.58
N HIS A 57 3.37 -8.50 -4.31
CA HIS A 57 3.79 -7.20 -3.81
C HIS A 57 2.78 -6.15 -4.22
N LEU A 58 2.35 -5.32 -3.27
CA LEU A 58 1.53 -4.15 -3.55
C LEU A 58 2.47 -2.99 -3.86
N PHE A 59 2.48 -2.51 -5.09
CA PHE A 59 3.04 -1.20 -5.43
C PHE A 59 2.01 -0.15 -5.03
N ALA A 60 2.36 0.78 -4.16
CA ALA A 60 1.45 1.80 -3.70
C ALA A 60 2.05 3.20 -3.80
N ALA A 61 1.19 4.20 -4.00
CA ALA A 61 1.56 5.59 -4.06
C ALA A 61 0.54 6.43 -3.28
N LEU A 62 1.02 7.29 -2.40
CA LEU A 62 0.24 8.30 -1.71
C LEU A 62 0.41 9.63 -2.45
N ASP A 63 -0.69 10.14 -3.00
CA ASP A 63 -0.79 11.48 -3.57
C ASP A 63 -0.95 12.49 -2.44
N LEU A 64 0.08 13.31 -2.20
CA LEU A 64 0.08 14.27 -1.10
C LEU A 64 -0.84 15.47 -1.36
N ALA A 65 -1.17 15.76 -2.62
CA ALA A 65 -2.02 16.89 -2.97
C ALA A 65 -3.50 16.57 -2.73
N ARG A 66 -3.91 15.32 -2.99
CA ARG A 66 -5.30 14.88 -2.85
C ARG A 66 -5.58 14.02 -1.63
N ASP A 67 -4.54 13.71 -0.84
CA ASP A 67 -4.52 12.64 0.15
C ASP A 67 -5.21 11.35 -0.37
N LYS A 68 -4.70 10.82 -1.49
CA LYS A 68 -5.25 9.59 -2.11
C LYS A 68 -4.21 8.49 -2.21
N LEU A 69 -4.57 7.30 -1.72
CA LEU A 69 -3.76 6.11 -1.83
C LEU A 69 -4.12 5.32 -3.10
N TYR A 70 -3.13 5.05 -3.94
CA TYR A 70 -3.26 4.19 -5.11
C TYR A 70 -2.46 2.91 -4.90
N GLY A 71 -2.90 1.80 -5.48
CA GLY A 71 -2.23 0.52 -5.28
C GLY A 71 -2.51 -0.53 -6.35
N TYR A 72 -1.46 -1.25 -6.76
CA TYR A 72 -1.55 -2.41 -7.65
C TYR A 72 -0.75 -3.59 -7.11
N ILE A 73 -1.38 -4.76 -7.10
CA ILE A 73 -0.74 -6.01 -6.69
C ILE A 73 -0.07 -6.65 -7.91
N LYS A 74 1.23 -6.94 -7.79
CA LYS A 74 2.06 -7.53 -8.83
C LYS A 74 2.70 -8.85 -8.33
N PRO A 75 2.95 -9.82 -9.24
CA PRO A 75 3.68 -11.06 -8.92
C PRO A 75 5.11 -10.83 -8.45
N ILE A 76 5.76 -9.79 -8.96
CA ILE A 76 7.19 -9.55 -8.75
C ILE A 76 7.43 -8.05 -8.59
N LYS A 77 8.47 -7.69 -7.83
CA LYS A 77 8.94 -6.32 -7.67
C LYS A 77 10.21 -6.03 -8.49
N LYS A 78 10.05 -5.86 -9.81
CA LYS A 78 11.16 -5.53 -10.73
C LYS A 78 10.94 -4.18 -11.41
N ARG A 79 12.00 -3.71 -12.08
CA ARG A 79 12.04 -2.45 -12.84
C ARG A 79 10.84 -2.27 -13.78
N THR A 80 10.41 -3.33 -14.47
CA THR A 80 9.28 -3.25 -15.40
C THR A 80 7.98 -2.88 -14.69
N GLN A 81 7.70 -3.50 -13.54
CA GLN A 81 6.50 -3.22 -12.75
C GLN A 81 6.55 -1.81 -12.13
N PHE A 82 7.73 -1.38 -11.65
CA PHE A 82 7.95 -0.01 -11.20
C PHE A 82 7.63 1.02 -12.30
N LEU A 83 8.21 0.85 -13.50
CA LEU A 83 7.96 1.76 -14.63
C LEU A 83 6.52 1.72 -15.15
N GLU A 84 5.86 0.57 -15.07
CA GLU A 84 4.43 0.45 -15.36
C GLU A 84 3.61 1.27 -14.35
N PHE A 85 3.96 1.20 -13.07
CA PHE A 85 3.27 1.95 -12.03
C PHE A 85 3.52 3.46 -12.14
N CYS A 86 4.75 3.91 -12.40
CA CYS A 86 5.03 5.33 -12.67
C CYS A 86 4.25 5.86 -13.88
N ARG A 87 4.12 5.04 -14.95
CA ARG A 87 3.29 5.40 -16.11
C ARG A 87 1.83 5.57 -15.73
N TYR A 88 1.29 4.69 -14.89
CA TYR A 88 -0.05 4.86 -14.34
C TYR A 88 -0.19 6.14 -13.51
N LEU A 89 0.73 6.43 -12.59
CA LEU A 89 0.66 7.67 -11.79
C LEU A 89 0.66 8.90 -12.70
N ARG A 90 1.44 8.86 -13.78
CA ARG A 90 1.45 9.93 -14.77
C ARG A 90 0.10 10.15 -15.45
N THR A 91 -0.72 9.11 -15.63
CA THR A 91 -2.05 9.28 -16.25
C THR A 91 -3.07 9.93 -15.32
N LEU A 92 -2.78 10.11 -14.02
CA LEU A 92 -3.71 10.70 -13.04
C LEU A 92 -3.81 12.23 -13.11
N TYR A 93 -2.94 12.86 -13.89
CA TYR A 93 -2.84 14.31 -14.03
C TYR A 93 -2.62 14.69 -15.51
N PRO A 94 -3.02 15.90 -15.96
CA PRO A 94 -2.73 16.39 -17.30
C PRO A 94 -1.24 16.39 -17.64
N ALA A 95 -0.89 16.30 -18.93
CA ALA A 95 0.49 16.18 -19.43
C ALA A 95 1.40 17.37 -19.06
N GLN A 96 0.80 18.53 -18.80
CA GLN A 96 1.46 19.78 -18.47
C GLN A 96 1.86 19.86 -16.99
N VAL A 97 1.11 19.18 -16.12
CA VAL A 97 1.36 19.19 -14.67
C VAL A 97 2.65 18.46 -14.37
N ARG A 98 3.57 19.11 -13.66
CA ARG A 98 4.82 18.50 -13.21
C ARG A 98 4.58 17.64 -11.99
N ILE A 99 4.96 16.36 -12.06
CA ILE A 99 4.82 15.42 -10.95
C ILE A 99 6.20 14.97 -10.45
N ALA A 100 6.35 14.83 -9.14
CA ALA A 100 7.49 14.17 -8.52
C ALA A 100 7.06 12.86 -7.86
N VAL A 101 7.83 11.81 -8.06
CA VAL A 101 7.67 10.51 -7.38
C VAL A 101 8.84 10.32 -6.43
N VAL A 102 8.56 10.43 -5.14
CA VAL A 102 9.51 10.17 -4.06
C VAL A 102 9.49 8.66 -3.74
N CYS A 103 10.63 7.99 -3.86
CA CYS A 103 10.78 6.57 -3.53
C CYS A 103 12.13 6.29 -2.87
N ASP A 104 12.29 5.08 -2.32
CA ASP A 104 13.59 4.64 -1.82
C ASP A 104 14.62 4.43 -2.95
N ASN A 105 15.86 4.15 -2.57
CA ASN A 105 16.96 3.90 -3.50
C ASN A 105 17.11 2.41 -3.90
N PHE A 106 16.04 1.61 -3.79
CA PHE A 106 16.04 0.22 -4.21
C PHE A 106 16.45 0.09 -5.70
N SER A 107 17.24 -0.93 -6.03
CA SER A 107 17.91 -1.03 -7.35
C SER A 107 16.97 -0.88 -8.57
N PRO A 108 15.75 -1.46 -8.59
CA PRO A 108 14.74 -1.20 -9.62
C PRO A 108 14.31 0.26 -9.79
N HIS A 109 14.32 1.07 -8.72
CA HIS A 109 13.89 2.47 -8.73
C HIS A 109 14.93 3.37 -9.37
N LEU A 110 16.22 3.03 -9.21
CA LEU A 110 17.36 3.76 -9.77
C LEU A 110 17.43 3.76 -11.31
N THR A 111 16.35 3.36 -11.99
CA THR A 111 16.31 3.25 -13.45
C THR A 111 16.48 4.58 -14.18
N THR A 112 16.04 5.71 -13.62
CA THR A 112 16.29 7.01 -14.28
C THR A 112 17.75 7.42 -14.17
N ARG A 113 18.44 7.02 -13.11
CA ARG A 113 19.90 7.21 -12.95
C ARG A 113 20.72 6.26 -13.81
N LYS A 114 20.29 5.01 -13.93
CA LYS A 114 21.04 3.94 -14.63
C LYS A 114 20.77 3.85 -16.13
N CYS A 115 19.66 4.42 -16.62
CA CYS A 115 19.25 4.31 -18.02
C CYS A 115 18.80 5.66 -18.56
N ARG A 116 19.68 6.30 -19.34
CA ARG A 116 19.45 7.62 -19.94
C ARG A 116 18.11 7.72 -20.67
N ARG A 117 17.76 6.74 -21.51
CA ARG A 117 16.48 6.68 -22.23
C ARG A 117 15.26 6.76 -21.31
N VAL A 118 15.33 6.19 -20.10
CA VAL A 118 14.24 6.28 -19.12
C VAL A 118 14.23 7.64 -18.43
N GLY A 119 15.41 8.19 -18.11
CA GLY A 119 15.54 9.57 -17.62
C GLY A 119 14.94 10.58 -18.61
N ASP A 120 15.37 10.53 -19.87
CA ASP A 120 14.88 11.42 -20.94
C ASP A 120 13.36 11.31 -21.11
N ARG A 121 12.81 10.09 -21.05
CA ARG A 121 11.36 9.87 -21.12
C ARG A 121 10.62 10.42 -19.91
N ALA A 122 11.19 10.31 -18.71
CA ALA A 122 10.60 10.87 -17.50
C ALA A 122 10.54 12.41 -17.60
N THR A 123 11.65 13.04 -17.97
CA THR A 123 11.74 14.49 -18.21
C THR A 123 10.75 14.95 -19.28
N ALA A 124 10.70 14.28 -20.44
CA ALA A 124 9.77 14.60 -21.51
C ALA A 124 8.29 14.40 -21.11
N SER A 125 8.03 13.61 -20.07
CA SER A 125 6.68 13.39 -19.51
C SER A 125 6.38 14.30 -18.32
N ASN A 126 7.21 15.30 -18.01
CA ASN A 126 7.10 16.13 -16.81
C ASN A 126 7.07 15.30 -15.50
N VAL A 127 7.88 14.24 -15.45
CA VAL A 127 8.04 13.37 -14.28
C VAL A 127 9.46 13.48 -13.74
N GLU A 128 9.55 13.78 -12.45
CA GLU A 128 10.79 13.68 -11.69
C GLU A 128 10.73 12.47 -10.74
N ILE A 129 11.84 11.75 -10.60
CA ILE A 129 11.97 10.70 -9.58
C ILE A 129 12.99 11.17 -8.54
N ALA A 130 12.52 11.38 -7.32
CA ALA A 130 13.31 11.79 -6.18
C ALA A 130 13.56 10.58 -5.28
N TYR A 131 14.81 10.41 -4.83
CA TYR A 131 15.23 9.25 -4.05
C TYR A 131 15.49 9.65 -2.61
N THR A 132 14.92 8.93 -1.65
CA THR A 132 15.27 9.12 -0.24
C THR A 132 16.70 8.62 0.03
N PRO A 133 17.41 9.20 1.00
CA PRO A 133 18.70 8.66 1.45
C PRO A 133 18.59 7.20 1.91
N THR A 134 19.72 6.50 1.92
CA THR A 134 19.79 5.11 2.40
C THR A 134 19.29 5.01 3.84
N ASN A 135 18.60 3.91 4.17
CA ASN A 135 18.07 3.62 5.51
C ASN A 135 17.10 4.69 6.07
N SER A 136 16.50 5.51 5.21
CA SER A 136 15.64 6.63 5.61
C SER A 136 14.16 6.39 5.30
N ALA A 137 13.66 5.17 5.50
CA ALA A 137 12.28 4.80 5.19
C ALA A 137 11.25 5.73 5.87
N ARG A 138 11.53 6.18 7.11
CA ARG A 138 10.66 7.10 7.85
C ARG A 138 10.43 8.45 7.16
N LEU A 139 11.29 8.86 6.23
CA LEU A 139 11.09 10.09 5.45
C LEU A 139 10.05 9.91 4.34
N ASN A 140 9.78 8.68 3.91
CA ASN A 140 8.78 8.39 2.89
C ASN A 140 7.39 8.27 3.54
N ARG A 141 6.55 9.30 3.37
CA ARG A 141 5.25 9.40 4.07
C ARG A 141 4.29 8.22 3.83
N ILE A 142 4.45 7.50 2.71
CA ILE A 142 3.62 6.32 2.44
C ILE A 142 3.87 5.17 3.44
N GLU A 143 5.05 5.08 4.06
CA GLU A 143 5.38 4.01 5.00
C GLU A 143 4.44 3.98 6.20
N ALA A 144 4.07 5.17 6.70
CA ALA A 144 3.08 5.31 7.77
C ALA A 144 1.71 4.76 7.36
N GLN A 145 1.37 4.82 6.07
CA GLN A 145 0.09 4.32 5.55
C GLN A 145 0.03 2.79 5.50
N PHE A 146 1.16 2.07 5.65
CA PHE A 146 1.18 0.61 5.54
C PHE A 146 0.84 -0.15 6.82
N ALA A 147 0.79 0.52 7.98
CA ALA A 147 0.37 -0.11 9.23
C ALA A 147 -1.11 -0.56 9.16
N ALA A 148 -1.99 0.35 8.74
CA ALA A 148 -3.42 0.12 8.66
C ALA A 148 -3.85 -0.99 7.66
N PRO A 149 -3.40 -1.06 6.39
CA PRO A 149 -3.77 -2.16 5.50
C PRO A 149 -3.27 -3.51 6.02
N ARG A 150 -2.14 -3.57 6.72
CA ARG A 150 -1.70 -4.81 7.38
C ARG A 150 -2.70 -5.24 8.44
N TYR A 151 -3.05 -4.32 9.34
CA TYR A 151 -3.99 -4.57 10.41
C TYR A 151 -5.39 -4.98 9.90
N PHE A 152 -5.96 -4.22 8.97
CA PHE A 152 -7.35 -4.43 8.53
C PHE A 152 -7.52 -5.55 7.50
N THR A 153 -6.47 -5.91 6.76
CA THR A 153 -6.61 -6.82 5.61
C THR A 153 -5.80 -8.10 5.72
N LEU A 154 -4.74 -8.11 6.53
CA LEU A 154 -3.87 -9.26 6.70
C LEU A 154 -4.00 -9.85 8.09
N ASP A 155 -3.91 -9.03 9.14
CA ASP A 155 -3.90 -9.52 10.50
C ASP A 155 -5.18 -10.30 10.80
N GLY A 156 -5.00 -11.52 11.25
CA GLY A 156 -6.09 -12.37 11.66
C GLY A 156 -6.81 -13.13 10.55
N THR A 157 -6.35 -12.98 9.32
CA THR A 157 -6.91 -13.65 8.16
C THR A 157 -6.16 -14.94 7.83
N ASP A 158 -6.83 -15.84 7.12
CA ASP A 158 -6.24 -17.03 6.49
C ASP A 158 -6.76 -17.09 5.06
N HIS A 159 -6.26 -16.14 4.24
CA HIS A 159 -6.63 -16.01 2.84
C HIS A 159 -6.16 -17.23 2.06
N THR A 160 -7.09 -17.82 1.33
CA THR A 160 -6.86 -19.03 0.55
C THR A 160 -6.29 -18.74 -0.83
N THR A 161 -6.57 -17.55 -1.38
CA THR A 161 -6.12 -17.13 -2.71
C THR A 161 -5.61 -15.69 -2.73
N HIS A 162 -4.74 -15.39 -3.70
CA HIS A 162 -4.28 -14.01 -3.94
C HIS A 162 -5.41 -13.08 -4.37
N LYS A 163 -6.46 -13.63 -4.99
CA LYS A 163 -7.65 -12.87 -5.38
C LYS A 163 -8.42 -12.38 -4.14
N GLU A 164 -8.59 -13.26 -3.15
CA GLU A 164 -9.22 -12.93 -1.86
C GLU A 164 -8.42 -11.87 -1.11
N GLN A 165 -7.11 -12.09 -0.90
CA GLN A 165 -6.22 -11.14 -0.23
C GLN A 165 -6.20 -9.79 -0.97
N GLY A 166 -6.09 -9.80 -2.29
CA GLY A 166 -6.08 -8.57 -3.09
C GLY A 166 -7.42 -7.83 -3.09
N SER A 167 -8.55 -8.54 -3.02
CA SER A 167 -9.87 -7.94 -2.87
C SER A 167 -9.99 -7.18 -1.54
N MET A 168 -9.49 -7.76 -0.44
CA MET A 168 -9.50 -7.11 0.88
C MET A 168 -8.63 -5.85 0.91
N ILE A 169 -7.41 -5.92 0.35
CA ILE A 169 -6.54 -4.74 0.20
C ILE A 169 -7.23 -3.66 -0.63
N ARG A 170 -7.86 -4.01 -1.75
CA ARG A 170 -8.57 -3.05 -2.61
C ARG A 170 -9.75 -2.40 -1.88
N ARG A 171 -10.54 -3.18 -1.14
CA ARG A 171 -11.66 -2.66 -0.32
C ARG A 171 -11.16 -1.67 0.71
N TYR A 172 -10.06 -1.98 1.40
CA TYR A 172 -9.44 -1.06 2.34
C TYR A 172 -9.00 0.25 1.67
N VAL A 173 -8.30 0.18 0.52
CA VAL A 173 -7.86 1.40 -0.20
C VAL A 173 -9.06 2.26 -0.62
N ILE A 174 -10.13 1.64 -1.12
CA ILE A 174 -11.38 2.35 -1.47
C ILE A 174 -11.99 3.00 -0.22
N TRP A 175 -12.08 2.27 0.89
CA TRP A 175 -12.63 2.78 2.14
C TRP A 175 -11.79 3.96 2.66
N ARG A 176 -10.46 3.81 2.76
CA ARG A 176 -9.53 4.85 3.22
C ARG A 176 -9.66 6.11 2.37
N ASN A 177 -9.73 5.98 1.05
CA ASN A 177 -9.86 7.14 0.16
C ASN A 177 -11.23 7.82 0.22
N ARG A 178 -12.28 7.12 0.68
CA ARG A 178 -13.63 7.71 0.87
C ARG A 178 -13.78 8.41 2.22
N HIS A 179 -12.97 8.04 3.21
CA HIS A 179 -13.06 8.52 4.59
C HIS A 179 -11.78 9.27 5.01
N ALA A 180 -11.00 9.80 4.05
CA ALA A 180 -9.79 10.56 4.33
C ALA A 180 -10.09 11.83 5.15
N ASP A 181 -11.25 12.45 4.88
CA ASP A 181 -11.72 13.69 5.51
C ASP A 181 -12.88 13.45 6.50
N ASP A 182 -13.00 12.22 7.04
CA ASP A 182 -14.07 11.88 7.98
C ASP A 182 -13.86 12.58 9.34
N GLN A 183 -14.67 13.60 9.61
CA GLN A 183 -14.58 14.41 10.82
C GLN A 183 -14.78 13.60 12.10
N HIS A 184 -15.65 12.58 12.09
CA HIS A 184 -15.88 11.76 13.27
C HIS A 184 -14.65 10.92 13.61
N LEU A 185 -13.98 10.36 12.60
CA LEU A 185 -12.73 9.63 12.79
C LEU A 185 -11.61 10.56 13.29
N GLN A 186 -11.53 11.78 12.78
CA GLN A 186 -10.58 12.78 13.25
C GLN A 186 -10.80 13.10 14.73
N GLU A 187 -12.04 13.36 15.15
CA GLU A 187 -12.38 13.60 16.56
C GLU A 187 -12.00 12.43 17.47
N VAL A 188 -12.24 11.17 17.05
CA VAL A 188 -11.87 9.99 17.82
C VAL A 188 -10.35 9.88 17.98
N VAL A 189 -9.59 10.14 16.90
CA VAL A 189 -8.12 10.13 16.93
C VAL A 189 -7.59 11.25 17.83
N ASP A 190 -8.14 12.46 17.73
CA ASP A 190 -7.72 13.60 18.54
C ASP A 190 -7.99 13.33 20.03
N ARG A 191 -9.15 12.78 20.38
CA ARG A 191 -9.45 12.36 21.75
C ARG A 191 -8.47 11.30 22.26
N ALA A 192 -8.11 10.33 21.43
CA ALA A 192 -7.17 9.28 21.80
C ALA A 192 -5.73 9.78 21.96
N ASN A 193 -5.34 10.87 21.28
CA ASN A 193 -4.00 11.47 21.38
C ASN A 193 -3.85 12.42 22.59
N VAL A 194 -4.97 12.91 23.14
CA VAL A 194 -4.99 13.80 24.32
C VAL A 194 -5.08 13.03 25.64
N ALA A 195 -5.50 11.75 25.60
CA ALA A 195 -5.61 10.84 26.74
C ALA A 195 -4.31 10.05 27.00
#